data_AF-A0A1Y4QNZ1-F1
#
_entry.id   AF-A0A1Y4QNZ1-F1
#
_cell.length_a   1.000
_cell.length_b   1.000
_cell.length_c   1.000
_cell.angle_alpha   90.00
_cell.angle_beta   90.00
_cell.angle_gamma   90.00
#
_symmetry.space_group_name_H-M   'P 1'
#
loop_
_entity.id
_entity.type
_entity.pdbx_description
1 polymer ?
#
loop_
_entity_poly.entity_id
_entity_poly.type
_entity_poly.pdbx_seq_one_letter_code
_entity_poly.pdbx_strand_id
1 'polypeptide(L)' 'MVKSKGDLLTEEILMLTKMNWNSGDSLYKTLPVTLDFAKVLSRMSKQNEILFDKLYDFRYFM' A
#
# COMPACT_ATOMS: atom_id res chain seq x y z
N MET A 1 31.24 -5.57 -2.77
CA MET A 1 30.47 -6.76 -3.18
C MET A 1 29.40 -6.28 -4.15
N VAL A 2 29.33 -6.84 -5.36
CA VAL A 2 28.28 -6.46 -6.34
C VAL A 2 26.97 -7.11 -5.90
N LYS A 3 25.92 -6.32 -5.63
CA LYS A 3 24.59 -6.84 -5.30
C LYS A 3 24.00 -7.55 -6.52
N SER A 4 23.37 -8.71 -6.31
CA SER A 4 22.61 -9.36 -7.38
C SER A 4 21.35 -8.57 -7.70
N LYS A 5 20.74 -8.82 -8.86
CA LYS A 5 19.43 -8.23 -9.20
C LYS A 5 18.34 -8.60 -8.18
N GLY A 6 18.40 -9.80 -7.61
CA GLY A 6 17.44 -10.24 -6.59
C GLY A 6 17.59 -9.49 -5.27
N ASP A 7 18.84 -9.16 -4.88
CA ASP A 7 19.10 -8.36 -3.68
C ASP A 7 18.55 -6.95 -3.82
N LEU A 8 18.73 -6.33 -5.00
CA LEU A 8 18.17 -5.01 -5.31
C LEU A 8 16.64 -5.02 -5.23
N LEU A 9 15.99 -6.00 -5.86
CA LEU A 9 14.52 -6.10 -5.85
C LEU A 9 13.97 -6.30 -4.43
N THR A 10 14.64 -7.12 -3.62
CA THR A 10 14.23 -7.35 -2.23
C THR A 10 14.36 -6.08 -1.39
N GLU A 11 15.43 -5.31 -1.60
CA GLU A 11 15.65 -4.02 -0.95
C GLU A 11 14.58 -2.99 -1.37
N GLU A 12 14.23 -2.93 -2.65
CA GLU A 12 13.15 -2.09 -3.16
C GLU A 12 11.80 -2.44 -2.52
N ILE A 13 11.44 -3.73 -2.46
CA ILE A 13 10.21 -4.19 -1.80
C ILE A 13 10.23 -3.81 -0.31
N LEU A 14 11.37 -4.00 0.38
CA LEU A 14 11.53 -3.62 1.78
C LEU A 14 11.41 -2.10 1.98
N MET A 15 11.92 -1.28 1.07
CA MET A 15 11.75 0.18 1.15
C MET A 15 10.27 0.57 1.03
N LEU A 16 9.50 -0.12 0.19
CA LEU A 16 8.07 0.13 0.04
C LEU A 16 7.24 -0.24 1.29
N THR A 17 7.73 -1.13 2.17
CA THR A 17 7.04 -1.42 3.45
C THR A 17 7.17 -0.28 4.46
N LYS A 18 8.17 0.59 4.26
CA LYS A 18 8.42 1.77 5.10
C LYS A 18 7.57 2.97 4.69
N MET A 19 6.91 2.92 3.54
CA MET A 19 6.00 3.97 3.08
C MET A 19 4.62 3.84 3.74
N ASN A 20 4.57 3.85 5.06
CA ASN A 20 3.32 3.85 5.81
C ASN A 20 2.87 5.29 6.11
N TRP A 21 1.86 5.77 5.39
CA TRP A 21 1.27 7.11 5.60
C TRP A 21 0.26 7.12 6.76
N ASN A 22 -0.15 5.93 7.24
CA ASN A 22 -1.06 5.72 8.36
C ASN A 22 -0.29 5.18 9.57
N SER A 23 0.72 5.93 10.01
CA SER A 23 1.70 5.50 11.03
C SER A 23 1.20 5.52 12.47
N GLY A 24 -0.08 5.83 12.70
CA GLY A 24 -0.68 5.80 14.04
C GLY A 24 -0.59 4.43 14.72
N ASP A 25 -0.62 3.34 13.95
CA ASP A 25 -0.61 1.97 14.48
C ASP A 25 0.78 1.30 14.49
N SER A 26 1.69 1.74 13.61
CA SER A 26 3.03 1.17 13.47
C SER A 26 3.88 2.00 12.51
N LEU A 27 5.20 2.02 12.72
CA LEU A 27 6.13 2.75 11.85
C LEU A 27 6.26 2.11 10.45
N TYR A 28 6.25 0.77 10.37
CA TYR A 28 6.38 0.02 9.13
C TYR A 28 5.27 -1.01 8.99
N LYS A 29 4.87 -1.33 7.76
CA LYS A 29 3.90 -2.39 7.49
C LYS A 29 4.61 -3.70 7.12
N THR A 30 3.90 -4.81 7.20
CA THR A 30 4.40 -6.11 6.72
C THR A 30 4.35 -6.22 5.19
N LEU A 31 3.38 -5.54 4.55
CA LEU A 31 3.22 -5.50 3.11
C LEU A 31 3.85 -4.22 2.53
N PRO A 32 4.42 -4.27 1.30
CA PRO A 32 4.78 -3.06 0.59
C PRO A 32 3.53 -2.22 0.33
N VAL A 33 3.65 -0.89 0.39
CA VAL A 33 2.53 0.06 0.26
C VAL A 33 1.65 -0.20 -0.97
N THR A 34 2.26 -0.65 -2.07
CA THR A 34 1.56 -0.99 -3.33
C THR A 34 0.55 -2.12 -3.15
N LEU A 35 0.90 -3.18 -2.40
CA LEU A 35 0.00 -4.30 -2.11
C LEU A 35 -0.98 -3.98 -0.98
N ASP A 36 -0.57 -3.19 0.01
CA ASP A 36 -1.45 -2.79 1.10
C ASP A 36 -2.62 -1.93 0.57
N PHE A 37 -2.33 -0.96 -0.31
CA PHE A 37 -3.33 -0.09 -0.93
C PHE A 37 -4.27 -0.89 -1.85
N ALA A 38 -3.72 -1.79 -2.67
CA ALA A 38 -4.53 -2.66 -3.52
C ALA A 38 -5.49 -3.54 -2.70
N LYS A 39 -5.04 -4.03 -1.54
CA LYS A 39 -5.86 -4.83 -0.62
C LYS A 39 -6.99 -4.00 -0.01
N VAL A 40 -6.73 -2.77 0.41
CA VAL A 40 -7.74 -1.85 0.94
C VAL A 40 -8.79 -1.51 -0.12
N LEU A 41 -8.36 -1.12 -1.32
CA LEU A 41 -9.26 -0.85 -2.46
C LEU A 41 -10.12 -2.06 -2.81
N SER A 42 -9.54 -3.26 -2.86
CA SER A 42 -10.28 -4.50 -3.14
C SER A 42 -11.36 -4.80 -2.08
N ARG A 43 -11.14 -4.40 -0.82
CA ARG A 43 -12.16 -4.53 0.24
C ARG A 43 -13.26 -3.50 0.08
N MET A 44 -12.90 -2.23 -0.16
CA MET A 44 -13.88 -1.15 -0.34
C MET A 44 -14.79 -1.41 -1.55
N SER A 45 -14.23 -1.85 -2.67
CA SER A 45 -15.00 -2.17 -3.88
C SER A 45 -16.02 -3.30 -3.72
N LYS A 46 -15.92 -4.12 -2.66
CA LYS A 46 -16.86 -5.22 -2.38
C LYS A 46 -17.99 -4.81 -1.43
N GLN A 47 -17.91 -3.63 -0.83
CA GLN A 47 -18.93 -3.13 0.06
C GLN A 47 -20.12 -2.60 -0.75
N ASN A 48 -21.31 -2.64 -0.15
CA ASN A 48 -22.54 -2.19 -0.79
C ASN A 48 -22.71 -0.66 -0.66
N GLU A 49 -21.62 0.07 -0.88
CA GLU A 49 -21.54 1.52 -0.77
C GLU A 49 -21.95 2.20 -2.08
N ILE A 50 -22.67 3.31 -1.97
CA ILE A 50 -23.03 4.12 -3.14
C ILE A 50 -21.81 4.97 -3.53
N LEU A 51 -21.04 4.50 -4.51
CA LEU A 51 -19.99 5.28 -5.15
C LEU A 51 -20.59 6.08 -6.30
N PHE A 52 -20.51 7.41 -6.19
CA PHE A 52 -20.91 8.32 -7.26
C PHE A 52 -19.80 8.39 -8.31
N ASP A 53 -20.16 8.66 -9.56
CA ASP A 53 -19.19 8.88 -10.64
C ASP A 53 -18.48 10.24 -10.47
N LYS A 54 -17.55 10.28 -9.53
CA LYS A 54 -16.72 11.44 -9.22
C LYS A 54 -15.35 11.00 -8.76
N LEU A 55 -14.39 11.91 -8.85
CA LEU A 55 -13.06 11.71 -8.29
C LEU A 55 -13.15 11.71 -6.76
N TYR A 56 -12.52 10.72 -6.14
CA TYR A 56 -12.35 10.64 -4.71
C TYR A 56 -10.88 10.81 -4.35
N ASP A 57 -10.63 11.51 -3.24
CA ASP A 57 -9.32 11.49 -2.62
C ASP A 57 -9.06 10.10 -2.04
N PHE A 58 -7.93 9.49 -2.40
CA PHE A 58 -7.59 8.13 -1.97
C PHE A 58 -7.51 8.02 -0.43
N ARG A 59 -7.22 9.12 0.28
CA ARG A 59 -7.14 9.17 1.74
C ARG A 59 -8.46 8.86 2.44
N TYR A 60 -9.59 8.94 1.73
CA TYR A 60 -10.88 8.51 2.29
C TYR A 60 -11.01 7.00 2.43
N PHE A 61 -10.15 6.22 1.77
CA PHE A 61 -10.20 4.76 1.80
C PHE A 61 -9.10 4.14 2.65
N MET A 62 -8.00 4.86 2.88
CA MET A 62 -6.77 4.36 3.52
C MET A 62 -6.74 4.71 5.00
#